data_AF-A0A2K8QNE7-F1
#
_entry.id   AF-A0A2K8QNE7-F1
#
_cell.length_a   1.000
_cell.length_b   1.000
_cell.length_c   1.000
_cell.angle_alpha   90.00
_cell.angle_beta   90.00
_cell.angle_gamma   90.00
#
_symmetry.space_group_name_H-M   'P 1'
#
loop_
_entity.id
_entity.type
_entity.pdbx_description
1 polymer ?
#
loop_
_entity_poly.entity_id
_entity_poly.type
_entity_poly.pdbx_seq_one_letter_code
_entity_poly.pdbx_strand_id
1 'polypeptide(L)'
;MMLDFSELEQLLGAYFNQDWDLDHPDADGVIRFYKQDVGSESIPALKQQILYLMNSDSTDDELQTLLFEKMGCCYYYPSEWESSKKWLQHIVTILDEK
;
A
#
# COMPACT_ATOMS: atom_id res chain seq x y z
N MET A 1 -15.51 13.75 9.13
CA MET A 1 -14.99 13.73 7.75
C MET A 1 -14.60 12.29 7.48
N MET A 2 -15.14 11.66 6.43
CA MET A 2 -14.74 10.30 6.05
C MET A 2 -13.29 10.38 5.55
N LEU A 3 -12.42 9.46 5.98
CA LEU A 3 -11.07 9.41 5.44
C LEU A 3 -11.18 8.94 3.97
N ASP A 4 -10.54 9.67 3.06
CA ASP A 4 -10.43 9.29 1.65
C ASP A 4 -9.20 8.36 1.51
N PHE A 5 -9.36 7.25 0.79
CA PHE A 5 -8.33 6.23 0.55
C PHE A 5 -7.77 6.27 -0.87
N SER A 6 -8.03 7.32 -1.66
CA SER A 6 -7.67 7.40 -3.08
C SER A 6 -6.20 7.09 -3.38
N GLU A 7 -5.27 7.52 -2.51
CA GLU A 7 -3.84 7.31 -2.73
C GLU A 7 -3.42 5.86 -2.48
N LEU A 8 -3.95 5.24 -1.43
CA LEU A 8 -3.73 3.83 -1.16
C LEU A 8 -4.42 2.97 -2.22
N GLU A 9 -5.65 3.30 -2.62
CA GLU A 9 -6.35 2.63 -3.72
C GLU A 9 -5.57 2.75 -5.03
N GLN A 10 -4.99 3.91 -5.31
CA GLN A 10 -4.15 4.09 -6.50
C GLN A 10 -2.88 3.24 -6.42
N LEU A 11 -2.14 3.26 -5.30
CA LEU A 11 -0.96 2.40 -5.13
C LEU A 11 -1.33 0.92 -5.30
N LEU A 12 -2.40 0.47 -4.69
CA LEU A 12 -2.77 -0.95 -4.68
C LEU A 12 -3.39 -1.41 -6.00
N GLY A 13 -4.32 -0.65 -6.56
CA GLY A 13 -5.07 -1.05 -7.74
C GLY A 13 -4.37 -0.73 -9.06
N ALA A 14 -3.58 0.34 -9.13
CA ALA A 14 -2.92 0.76 -10.37
C ALA A 14 -1.45 0.32 -10.44
N TYR A 15 -0.71 0.39 -9.33
CA TYR A 15 0.73 0.08 -9.32
C TYR A 15 0.99 -1.38 -8.94
N PHE A 16 0.33 -1.90 -7.91
CA PHE A 16 0.28 -3.34 -7.63
C PHE A 16 -0.79 -4.05 -8.48
N ASN A 17 -0.82 -3.76 -9.78
CA ASN A 17 -1.70 -4.43 -10.75
C ASN A 17 -1.22 -5.87 -11.05
N GLN A 18 -1.91 -6.63 -11.89
CA GLN A 18 -1.59 -8.05 -12.14
C GLN A 18 -0.21 -8.31 -12.74
N ASP A 19 0.36 -7.33 -13.44
CA ASP A 19 1.63 -7.41 -14.17
C ASP A 19 2.76 -6.65 -13.46
N TRP A 20 2.55 -6.26 -12.19
CA TRP A 20 3.52 -5.46 -11.43
C TRP A 20 4.93 -6.06 -11.41
N ASP A 21 5.03 -7.39 -11.43
CA ASP A 21 6.26 -8.18 -11.41
C ASP A 21 6.98 -8.24 -12.77
N LEU A 22 6.32 -7.84 -13.85
CA LEU A 22 6.95 -7.66 -15.16
C LEU A 22 7.65 -6.29 -15.26
N ASP A 23 7.10 -5.28 -14.61
CA ASP A 23 7.61 -3.90 -14.64
C ASP A 23 8.65 -3.63 -13.54
N HIS A 24 8.53 -4.33 -12.40
CA HIS A 24 9.39 -4.13 -11.24
C HIS A 24 9.96 -5.45 -10.72
N PRO A 25 11.24 -5.49 -10.30
CA PRO A 25 11.88 -6.72 -9.83
C PRO A 25 11.36 -7.18 -8.46
N ASP A 26 10.80 -6.27 -7.66
CA ASP A 26 10.29 -6.51 -6.33
C ASP A 26 9.22 -5.48 -5.93
N ALA A 27 8.47 -5.79 -4.87
CA ALA A 27 7.39 -4.95 -4.37
C ALA A 27 7.89 -3.59 -3.87
N ASP A 28 9.11 -3.52 -3.34
CA ASP A 28 9.72 -2.27 -2.90
C ASP A 28 9.95 -1.32 -4.10
N GLY A 29 10.34 -1.87 -5.25
CA GLY A 29 10.51 -1.17 -6.51
C GLY A 29 9.24 -0.49 -6.97
N VAL A 30 8.09 -1.17 -6.84
CA VAL A 30 6.76 -0.59 -7.12
C VAL A 30 6.49 0.63 -6.24
N ILE A 31 6.76 0.52 -4.93
CA ILE A 31 6.52 1.61 -3.96
C ILE A 31 7.45 2.81 -4.23
N ARG A 32 8.73 2.53 -4.53
CA ARG A 32 9.70 3.57 -4.91
C ARG A 32 9.31 4.26 -6.21
N PHE A 33 8.82 3.50 -7.19
CA PHE A 33 8.34 4.04 -8.46
C PHE A 33 7.10 4.92 -8.27
N TYR A 34 6.08 4.46 -7.53
CA TYR A 34 4.91 5.27 -7.16
C TYR A 34 5.35 6.61 -6.55
N LYS A 35 6.28 6.57 -5.57
CA LYS A 35 6.79 7.78 -4.92
C LYS A 35 7.45 8.77 -5.88
N GLN A 36 8.11 8.28 -6.92
CA GLN A 36 8.74 9.13 -7.94
C GLN A 36 7.70 9.69 -8.92
N ASP A 37 6.67 8.92 -9.27
CA ASP A 37 5.66 9.30 -10.27
C ASP A 37 4.65 10.33 -9.73
N VAL A 38 4.06 10.09 -8.55
CA VAL A 38 3.02 10.99 -7.99
C VAL A 38 3.59 12.28 -7.37
N GLY A 39 4.90 12.33 -7.16
CA GLY A 39 5.57 13.46 -6.51
C GLY A 39 5.25 13.61 -5.02
N SER A 40 5.73 14.70 -4.41
CA SER A 40 5.71 14.86 -2.94
C SER A 40 4.34 15.19 -2.33
N GLU A 41 3.34 15.54 -3.13
CA GLU A 41 2.05 16.04 -2.63
C GLU A 41 1.12 14.90 -2.16
N SER A 42 1.18 13.74 -2.81
CA SER A 42 0.37 12.56 -2.49
C SER A 42 0.93 11.72 -1.33
N ILE A 43 2.24 11.77 -1.08
CA ILE A 43 2.90 10.96 -0.05
C ILE A 43 2.37 11.21 1.37
N PRO A 44 2.15 12.46 1.83
CA PRO A 44 1.57 12.70 3.14
C PRO A 44 0.17 12.09 3.30
N ALA A 45 -0.67 12.16 2.26
CA ALA A 45 -2.02 11.60 2.29
C ALA A 45 -2.00 10.08 2.34
N LEU A 46 -1.16 9.43 1.52
CA LEU A 46 -0.94 7.99 1.56
C LEU A 46 -0.49 7.52 2.96
N LYS A 47 0.48 8.21 3.58
CA LYS A 47 0.94 7.88 4.93
C LYS A 47 -0.16 8.00 5.97
N GLN A 48 -1.01 9.02 5.89
CA GLN A 48 -2.14 9.19 6.81
C GLN A 48 -3.17 8.06 6.64
N GLN A 49 -3.47 7.65 5.41
CA GLN A 49 -4.37 6.54 5.11
C GLN A 49 -3.84 5.22 5.69
N ILE A 50 -2.56 4.94 5.48
CA ILE A 50 -1.92 3.74 6.02
C ILE A 50 -1.92 3.76 7.56
N LEU A 51 -1.53 4.89 8.17
CA LEU A 51 -1.54 5.03 9.63
C LEU A 51 -2.94 4.84 10.23
N TYR A 52 -3.99 5.30 9.54
CA TYR A 52 -5.35 5.06 9.98
C TYR A 52 -5.70 3.57 10.02
N LEU A 53 -5.37 2.81 8.96
CA LEU A 53 -5.61 1.36 8.92
C LEU A 53 -4.80 0.62 9.98
N MET A 54 -3.54 1.00 10.20
CA MET A 54 -2.70 0.40 11.23
C MET A 54 -3.28 0.57 12.64
N ASN A 55 -3.87 1.74 12.92
CA ASN A 55 -4.47 2.07 14.23
C ASN A 55 -5.94 1.67 14.35
N SER A 56 -6.54 1.09 13.30
CA SER A 56 -7.91 0.57 13.37
C SER A 56 -7.99 -0.70 14.21
N ASP A 57 -9.17 -0.96 14.78
CA ASP A 57 -9.50 -2.20 15.47
C ASP A 57 -9.77 -3.39 14.52
N SER A 58 -9.56 -3.20 13.21
CA SER A 58 -9.73 -4.25 12.22
C SER A 58 -8.75 -5.41 12.44
N THR A 59 -9.30 -6.61 12.30
CA THR A 59 -8.55 -7.86 12.26
C THR A 59 -7.71 -7.95 11.00
N ASP A 60 -6.75 -8.89 10.96
CA ASP A 60 -5.90 -9.05 9.78
C ASP A 60 -6.71 -9.50 8.55
N ASP A 61 -7.67 -10.41 8.73
CA ASP A 61 -8.54 -10.90 7.66
C ASP A 61 -9.41 -9.78 7.05
N GLU A 62 -9.92 -8.87 7.89
CA GLU A 62 -10.66 -7.69 7.43
C GLU A 62 -9.77 -6.73 6.63
N LEU A 63 -8.52 -6.55 7.06
CA LEU A 63 -7.54 -5.74 6.32
C LEU A 63 -7.17 -6.41 5.00
N GLN A 64 -6.94 -7.72 4.97
CA GLN A 64 -6.67 -8.46 3.73
C GLN A 64 -7.84 -8.32 2.75
N THR A 65 -9.07 -8.51 3.22
CA THR A 65 -10.28 -8.33 2.40
C THR A 65 -10.35 -6.92 1.82
N LEU A 66 -10.07 -5.89 2.63
CA LEU A 66 -10.03 -4.51 2.17
C LEU A 66 -8.95 -4.30 1.10
N LEU A 67 -7.71 -4.69 1.38
CA LEU A 67 -6.55 -4.42 0.52
C LEU A 67 -6.62 -5.19 -0.81
N PHE A 68 -7.08 -6.45 -0.79
CA PHE A 68 -7.22 -7.26 -2.00
C PHE A 68 -8.52 -7.00 -2.75
N GLU A 69 -9.67 -7.11 -2.08
CA GLU A 69 -10.96 -7.11 -2.78
C GLU A 69 -11.52 -5.72 -3.03
N LYS A 70 -11.24 -4.75 -2.15
CA LYS A 70 -11.76 -3.37 -2.30
C LYS A 70 -10.76 -2.48 -3.02
N MET A 71 -9.49 -2.57 -2.68
CA MET A 71 -8.43 -1.71 -3.23
C MET A 71 -7.70 -2.34 -4.42
N GLY A 72 -7.92 -3.62 -4.71
CA GLY A 72 -7.45 -4.27 -5.94
C GLY A 72 -5.96 -4.66 -5.94
N CYS A 73 -5.33 -4.79 -4.77
CA CYS A 73 -3.93 -5.20 -4.68
C CYS A 73 -3.73 -6.61 -5.29
N CYS A 74 -2.86 -6.72 -6.29
CA CYS A 74 -2.47 -8.00 -6.89
C CYS A 74 -1.16 -8.56 -6.30
N TYR A 75 -0.46 -7.79 -5.47
CA TYR A 75 0.71 -8.28 -4.73
C TYR A 75 0.30 -9.07 -3.50
N TYR A 76 0.58 -10.37 -3.50
CA TYR A 76 0.27 -11.27 -2.38
C TYR A 76 1.31 -11.16 -1.25
N TYR A 77 1.26 -10.06 -0.51
CA TYR A 77 2.13 -9.77 0.63
C TYR A 77 2.14 -10.83 1.76
N PRO A 78 1.10 -11.66 2.01
CA PRO A 78 1.17 -12.68 3.07
C PRO A 78 2.25 -13.75 2.85
N SER A 79 2.81 -13.84 1.65
CA SER A 79 3.97 -14.71 1.37
C SER A 79 5.28 -14.22 2.00
N GLU A 80 5.38 -12.92 2.28
CA GLU A 80 6.60 -12.26 2.80
C GLU A 80 6.37 -11.60 4.16
N TRP A 81 5.13 -11.27 4.50
CA TRP A 81 4.78 -10.48 5.68
C TRP A 81 3.86 -11.24 6.64
N GLU A 82 4.17 -11.14 7.93
CA GLU A 82 3.43 -11.83 9.01
C GLU A 82 2.01 -11.28 9.23
N SER A 83 1.73 -10.05 8.78
CA SER A 83 0.41 -9.42 8.88
C SER A 83 0.29 -8.24 7.92
N SER A 84 -0.95 -7.87 7.59
CA SER A 84 -1.30 -6.70 6.80
C SER A 84 -0.75 -5.42 7.43
N LYS A 85 -0.85 -5.27 8.76
CA LYS A 85 -0.31 -4.09 9.47
C LYS A 85 1.21 -3.96 9.35
N LYS A 86 1.94 -5.09 9.32
CA LYS A 86 3.40 -5.10 9.15
C LYS A 86 3.82 -4.73 7.74
N TRP A 87 3.12 -5.26 6.75
CA TRP A 87 3.33 -4.86 5.36
C TRP A 87 3.03 -3.37 5.15
N LEU A 88 1.89 -2.88 5.66
CA LEU A 88 1.53 -1.45 5.63
C LEU A 88 2.60 -0.57 6.31
N GLN A 89 3.15 -1.00 7.45
CA GLN A 89 4.25 -0.30 8.12
C GLN A 89 5.52 -0.25 7.25
N HIS A 90 5.80 -1.32 6.50
CA HIS A 90 6.94 -1.38 5.58
C HIS A 90 6.79 -0.40 4.41
N ILE A 91 5.57 -0.26 3.84
CA ILE A 91 5.29 0.75 2.82
C ILE A 91 5.70 2.15 3.33
N VAL A 92 5.26 2.53 4.53
CA VAL A 92 5.63 3.83 5.13
C VAL A 92 7.14 3.99 5.26
N THR A 93 7.84 2.92 5.65
CA THR A 93 9.30 2.90 5.78
C THR A 93 9.99 3.23 4.47
N ILE A 94 9.56 2.62 3.35
CA ILE A 94 10.08 2.92 2.01
C ILE A 94 9.76 4.35 1.59
N LEU A 95 8.54 4.83 1.91
CA LEU A 95 8.15 6.19 1.60
C LEU A 95 8.99 7.24 2.37
N ASP A 96 9.57 6.88 3.50
CA ASP A 96 10.49 7.72 4.28
C ASP A 96 11.97 7.62 3.84
N GLU A 97 12.33 6.69 2.94
CA GLU A 97 13.68 6.63 2.36
C GLU A 97 14.04 7.96 1.67
N LYS A 98 15.33 8.32 1.68
CA LYS A 98 15.81 9.58 1.09
C LYS A 98 16.04 9.50 -0.41
#